data_AF-A0A7S3U8G7-F1
#
_entry.id   AF-A0A7S3U8G7-F1
#
_cell.length_a   1.000
_cell.length_b   1.000
_cell.length_c   1.000
_cell.angle_alpha   90.00
_cell.angle_beta   90.00
_cell.angle_gamma   90.00
#
_symmetry.space_group_name_H-M   'P 1'
#
loop_
_entity.id
_entity.type
_entity.pdbx_description
1 polymer ?
#
loop_
_entity_poly.entity_id
_entity_poly.type
_entity_poly.pdbx_seq_one_letter_code
_entity_poly.pdbx_strand_id
1 'polypeptide(L)'
;MFGRYINETGCKVPIKKLGGGFYLFGTRKIYAKILNGKLVIRVGGGYMIITEFIATYADVELQKLDKLRESGIDPHAPEEDTKKPTGRGSMAGKASPKNQKDKTISLQGDVAMAGTHRQKKMTQ
;
A
#
# COMPACT_ATOMS: atom_id res chain seq x y z
N MET A 1 16.44 -24.13 -5.81
CA MET A 1 17.17 -23.08 -6.54
C MET A 1 17.04 -21.69 -5.90
N PHE A 2 15.84 -21.14 -5.63
CA PHE A 2 15.69 -19.79 -5.04
C PHE A 2 16.44 -19.59 -3.70
N GLY A 3 16.26 -20.50 -2.75
CA GLY A 3 16.91 -20.38 -1.42
C GLY A 3 18.44 -20.40 -1.47
N ARG A 4 19.05 -21.09 -2.43
CA ARG A 4 20.51 -21.12 -2.61
C ARG A 4 21.04 -19.74 -2.99
N TYR A 5 20.40 -19.08 -3.95
CA TYR A 5 20.77 -17.73 -4.40
C TYR A 5 20.68 -16.70 -3.27
N ILE A 6 19.63 -16.77 -2.44
CA ILE A 6 19.47 -15.86 -1.29
C ILE A 6 20.61 -16.02 -0.29
N ASN A 7 20.93 -17.28 0.05
CA ASN A 7 21.98 -17.59 1.01
C ASN A 7 23.35 -17.14 0.51
N GLU A 8 23.62 -17.31 -0.79
CA GLU A 8 24.85 -16.82 -1.43
C GLU A 8 24.96 -15.29 -1.44
N THR A 9 23.84 -14.58 -1.62
CA THR A 9 23.83 -13.11 -1.64
C THR A 9 23.89 -12.44 -0.25
N GLY A 10 23.78 -13.19 0.85
CA GLY A 10 23.89 -12.63 2.20
C GLY A 10 22.74 -11.67 2.57
N CYS A 11 21.50 -12.02 2.22
CA CYS A 11 20.32 -11.21 2.58
C CYS A 11 20.18 -11.04 4.09
N LYS A 12 20.23 -9.79 4.57
CA LYS A 12 19.92 -9.43 5.97
C LYS A 12 18.42 -9.43 6.26
N VAL A 13 17.60 -9.18 5.24
CA VAL A 13 16.14 -9.09 5.37
C VAL A 13 15.53 -10.49 5.30
N PRO A 14 14.60 -10.85 6.20
CA PRO A 14 13.99 -12.17 6.20
C PRO A 14 13.06 -12.35 4.98
N ILE A 15 13.02 -13.56 4.43
CA ILE A 15 12.25 -13.90 3.22
C ILE A 15 11.38 -15.14 3.46
N LYS A 16 10.06 -15.03 3.25
CA LYS A 16 9.08 -16.12 3.40
C LYS A 16 8.52 -16.49 2.04
N LYS A 17 8.52 -17.79 1.70
CA LYS A 17 7.96 -18.27 0.43
C LYS A 17 6.43 -18.38 0.57
N LEU A 18 5.70 -17.71 -0.31
CA LEU A 18 4.22 -17.77 -0.33
C LEU A 18 3.69 -18.79 -1.34
N GLY A 19 4.42 -19.02 -2.44
CA GLY A 19 4.01 -19.96 -3.49
C GLY A 19 3.69 -19.26 -4.82
N GLY A 20 3.58 -20.02 -5.90
CA GLY A 20 3.30 -19.47 -7.24
C GLY A 20 4.34 -18.49 -7.78
N GLY A 21 5.58 -18.55 -7.29
CA GLY A 21 6.63 -17.57 -7.60
C GLY A 21 6.57 -16.29 -6.75
N PHE A 22 5.63 -16.19 -5.81
CA PHE A 22 5.56 -15.09 -4.87
C PHE A 22 6.34 -15.38 -3.58
N TYR A 23 7.01 -14.34 -3.11
CA TYR A 23 7.79 -14.33 -1.88
C TYR A 23 7.46 -13.06 -1.10
N LEU A 24 7.57 -13.14 0.22
CA LEU A 24 7.48 -12.00 1.11
C LEU A 24 8.90 -11.60 1.51
N PHE A 25 9.33 -10.42 1.08
CA PHE A 25 10.64 -9.83 1.39
C PHE A 25 10.44 -8.72 2.42
N GLY A 26 10.83 -8.98 3.67
CA GLY A 26 10.52 -8.08 4.79
C GLY A 26 9.01 -7.88 4.89
N THR A 27 8.55 -6.67 4.55
CA THR A 27 7.13 -6.31 4.58
C THR A 27 6.44 -6.36 3.21
N ARG A 28 7.20 -6.57 2.12
CA ARG A 28 6.71 -6.45 0.75
C ARG A 28 6.56 -7.80 0.05
N LYS A 29 5.40 -8.00 -0.60
CA LYS A 29 5.19 -9.13 -1.51
C LYS A 29 5.88 -8.87 -2.86
N ILE A 30 6.73 -9.79 -3.27
CA ILE A 30 7.49 -9.74 -4.53
C ILE A 30 7.21 -10.98 -5.38
N TYR A 31 7.36 -10.85 -6.69
CA TYR A 31 7.32 -11.98 -7.62
C TYR A 31 8.72 -12.23 -8.16
N ALA A 32 9.20 -13.47 -8.04
CA ALA A 32 10.52 -13.86 -8.50
C ALA A 32 10.46 -15.10 -9.39
N LYS A 33 11.28 -15.08 -10.44
CA LYS A 33 11.39 -16.18 -11.41
C LYS A 33 12.83 -16.34 -11.85
N ILE A 34 13.18 -17.54 -12.31
CA ILE A 34 14.48 -17.81 -12.92
C ILE A 34 14.38 -17.54 -14.42
N LEU A 35 15.25 -16.67 -14.93
CA LEU A 35 15.41 -16.38 -16.36
C LEU A 35 16.86 -16.62 -16.75
N ASN A 36 17.10 -17.47 -17.74
CA ASN A 36 18.44 -17.77 -18.26
C ASN A 36 19.43 -18.14 -17.15
N GLY A 37 18.97 -18.94 -16.18
CA GLY A 37 19.76 -19.35 -15.01
C GLY A 37 19.91 -18.29 -13.91
N LYS A 38 19.53 -17.03 -14.15
CA LYS A 38 19.62 -15.93 -13.19
C LYS A 38 18.30 -15.72 -12.46
N LEU A 39 18.38 -15.39 -11.18
CA LEU A 39 17.21 -15.06 -10.38
C LEU A 39 16.83 -13.59 -10.56
N VAL A 40 15.61 -13.36 -11.06
CA VAL A 40 15.07 -12.02 -11.30
C VAL A 40 13.79 -11.77 -10.51
N ILE A 41 13.59 -10.51 -10.14
CA ILE A 41 12.43 -10.01 -9.41
C ILE A 41 11.65 -9.06 -10.31
N ARG A 42 10.34 -9.22 -10.37
CA ARG A 42 9.44 -8.31 -11.10
C ARG A 42 9.34 -6.98 -10.36
N VAL A 43 9.55 -5.88 -11.09
CA VAL A 43 9.36 -4.51 -10.63
C VAL A 43 8.44 -3.76 -11.62
N GLY A 44 8.01 -2.55 -11.27
CA GLY A 44 7.07 -1.75 -12.08
C GLY A 44 7.54 -1.53 -13.53
N GLY A 45 8.85 -1.40 -13.75
CA GLY A 45 9.46 -1.17 -15.07
C GLY A 45 10.00 -2.41 -15.79
N GLY A 46 9.87 -3.62 -15.24
CA GLY A 46 10.52 -4.79 -15.85
C GLY A 46 10.92 -5.87 -14.85
N TYR A 47 12.09 -6.45 -15.06
CA TYR A 47 12.71 -7.42 -14.16
C TYR A 47 14.07 -6.90 -13.73
N MET A 48 14.40 -7.08 -12.44
CA MET A 48 15.67 -6.68 -11.87
C MET A 48 16.37 -7.90 -11.26
N ILE A 49 17.70 -7.92 -11.28
CA ILE A 49 18.47 -9.03 -10.73
C ILE A 49 18.39 -8.98 -9.20
N ILE A 50 18.40 -10.14 -8.55
CA ILE A 50 18.24 -10.20 -7.09
C ILE A 50 19.33 -9.45 -6.32
N THR A 51 20.58 -9.47 -6.79
CA THR A 51 21.72 -8.76 -6.17
C THR A 51 21.46 -7.26 -6.08
N GLU A 52 21.03 -6.65 -7.19
CA GLU A 52 20.69 -5.23 -7.26
C GLU A 52 19.45 -4.91 -6.41
N PHE A 53 18.47 -5.81 -6.41
CA PHE A 53 17.25 -5.66 -5.63
C PHE A 53 17.53 -5.59 -4.13
N ILE A 54 18.38 -6.49 -3.62
CA ILE A 54 18.77 -6.51 -2.22
C ILE A 54 19.53 -5.22 -1.88
N ALA A 55 20.53 -4.84 -2.67
CA ALA A 55 21.29 -3.61 -2.41
C ALA A 55 20.41 -2.34 -2.39
N THR A 56 19.35 -2.30 -3.20
CA THR A 56 18.48 -1.13 -3.30
C THR A 56 17.40 -1.09 -2.20
N TYR A 57 16.82 -2.23 -1.86
CA TYR A 57 15.62 -2.30 -1.01
C TYR A 57 15.84 -2.92 0.36
N ALA A 58 16.98 -3.58 0.61
CA ALA A 58 17.20 -4.25 1.89
C ALA A 58 17.12 -3.28 3.07
N ASP A 59 17.85 -2.17 3.01
CA ASP A 59 17.91 -1.21 4.13
C ASP A 59 16.53 -0.59 4.41
N VAL A 60 15.79 -0.26 3.35
CA VAL A 60 14.44 0.32 3.45
C VAL A 60 13.45 -0.67 4.05
N GLU A 61 13.50 -1.94 3.64
CA GLU A 61 12.59 -2.97 4.14
C GLU A 61 12.96 -3.40 5.57
N LEU A 62 14.25 -3.37 5.93
CA LEU A 62 14.69 -3.60 7.30
C LEU A 62 14.11 -2.54 8.25
N GLN A 63 14.25 -1.26 7.91
CA GLN A 63 13.70 -0.16 8.70
C GLN A 63 12.18 -0.24 8.88
N LYS A 64 11.46 -0.69 7.86
CA LYS A 64 10.01 -0.90 7.96
C LYS A 64 9.66 -2.09 8.83
N LEU A 65 10.44 -3.17 8.72
CA LEU A 65 10.24 -4.37 9.51
C LEU A 65 10.47 -4.08 11.00
N ASP A 66 11.51 -3.31 11.33
CA ASP A 66 11.81 -2.92 12.72
C ASP A 66 10.64 -2.13 13.32
N LYS A 67 10.10 -1.15 12.59
CA LYS A 67 8.89 -0.41 12.99
C LYS A 67 7.66 -1.30 13.16
N LEU A 68 7.49 -2.31 12.30
CA LEU A 68 6.38 -3.25 12.39
C LEU A 68 6.52 -4.16 13.62
N ARG A 69 7.75 -4.61 13.89
CA ARG A 69 8.09 -5.42 15.07
C ARG A 69 7.86 -4.65 16.36
N GLU A 70 8.21 -3.36 16.39
CA GLU A 70 7.87 -2.47 17.51
C GLU A 70 6.35 -2.39 17.75
N SER A 71 5.54 -2.44 16.68
CA SER A 71 4.07 -2.49 16.79
C SER A 71 3.50 -3.88 17.13
N GLY A 72 4.35 -4.89 17.35
CA GLY A 72 3.95 -6.24 17.75
C GLY A 72 3.45 -7.15 16.62
N ILE A 73 3.65 -6.76 15.35
CA ILE A 73 3.22 -7.54 14.18
C ILE A 73 4.46 -8.07 13.46
N ASP A 74 4.79 -9.36 13.62
CA ASP A 74 5.85 -10.02 12.85
C ASP A 74 5.24 -10.86 11.71
N PRO A 75 5.29 -10.40 10.45
CA PRO A 75 4.76 -11.14 9.29
C PRO A 75 5.57 -12.40 8.94
N HIS A 76 6.73 -12.59 9.56
CA HIS A 76 7.62 -13.74 9.38
C HIS A 76 7.55 -14.78 10.49
N ALA A 77 6.74 -14.55 11.53
CA ALA A 77 6.50 -15.58 12.53
C ALA A 77 5.93 -16.86 11.86
N PRO A 78 6.38 -18.06 12.27
CA PRO A 78 5.68 -19.29 11.95
C PRO A 78 4.29 -19.17 12.58
N GLU A 79 3.26 -19.21 11.75
CA GLU A 79 1.90 -19.00 12.22
C GLU A 79 1.49 -20.24 13.03
N GLU A 80 1.46 -20.12 14.35
CA GLU A 80 0.54 -20.94 15.14
C GLU A 80 -0.87 -20.45 14.84
N ASP A 81 -1.68 -21.37 14.33
CA ASP A 81 -3.09 -21.26 13.98
C ASP A 81 -3.90 -20.34 14.90
N THR A 82 -3.92 -19.04 14.61
CA THR A 82 -4.88 -18.12 15.21
C THR A 82 -5.51 -17.25 14.13
N LYS A 83 -6.72 -17.68 13.77
CA LYS A 83 -7.66 -16.98 12.88
C LYS A 83 -7.82 -15.50 13.28
N LYS A 84 -7.57 -14.58 12.34
CA LYS A 84 -8.33 -13.31 12.01
C LYS A 84 -7.42 -12.08 11.78
N PRO A 85 -7.93 -11.01 11.14
CA PRO A 85 -8.70 -10.96 9.90
C PRO A 85 -8.06 -10.00 8.87
N THR A 86 -8.53 -10.10 7.65
CA THR A 86 -8.26 -9.26 6.48
C THR A 86 -8.30 -7.74 6.75
N GLY A 87 -7.27 -7.03 6.30
CA GLY A 87 -7.20 -5.56 6.38
C GLY A 87 -6.54 -4.90 5.17
N ARG A 88 -6.98 -5.23 3.95
CA ARG A 88 -7.11 -4.30 2.80
C ARG A 88 -7.40 -5.07 1.52
N GLY A 89 -8.66 -5.00 1.09
CA GLY A 89 -9.05 -5.34 -0.27
C GLY A 89 -10.24 -6.27 -0.33
N SER A 90 -11.42 -5.70 -0.56
CA SER A 90 -12.55 -6.25 -1.33
C SER A 90 -13.73 -5.28 -1.17
N MET A 91 -14.64 -5.07 -2.11
CA MET A 91 -14.72 -5.24 -3.56
C MET A 91 -16.05 -4.56 -3.95
N ALA A 92 -16.23 -4.33 -5.25
CA ALA A 92 -17.43 -3.83 -5.89
C ALA A 92 -18.74 -4.53 -5.47
N GLY A 93 -19.87 -3.80 -5.52
CA GLY A 93 -21.20 -4.40 -5.41
C GLY A 93 -22.35 -3.38 -5.41
N LYS A 94 -23.16 -3.42 -6.47
CA LYS A 94 -24.39 -2.64 -6.73
C LYS A 94 -25.45 -2.77 -5.61
N ALA A 95 -26.26 -1.73 -5.43
CA ALA A 95 -27.75 -1.72 -5.48
C ALA A 95 -28.38 -0.64 -4.58
N SER A 96 -29.22 0.22 -5.18
CA SER A 96 -30.36 0.93 -4.53
C SER A 96 -31.23 -0.07 -3.75
N PRO A 97 -31.98 0.29 -2.66
CA PRO A 97 -32.94 1.40 -2.61
C PRO A 97 -33.12 2.07 -1.23
N LYS A 98 -33.87 3.20 -1.18
CA LYS A 98 -34.78 3.66 -0.10
C LYS A 98 -35.02 5.17 -0.26
N ASN A 99 -36.15 5.78 0.09
CA ASN A 99 -37.53 5.42 0.36
C ASN A 99 -38.16 6.78 0.71
N GLN A 100 -39.31 7.11 0.13
CA GLN A 100 -40.07 8.32 0.45
C GLN A 100 -40.34 8.41 1.95
N LYS A 101 -40.19 9.60 2.55
CA LYS A 101 -41.11 10.14 3.57
C LYS A 101 -41.19 11.67 3.48
N ASP A 102 -42.43 12.08 3.21
CA ASP A 102 -43.09 13.37 3.24
C ASP A 102 -42.72 14.40 4.34
N LYS A 103 -42.95 15.69 3.96
CA LYS A 103 -43.64 16.78 4.72
C LYS A 103 -42.93 17.33 5.98
N THR A 104 -42.82 18.63 6.28
CA THR A 104 -43.60 19.85 5.92
C THR A 104 -42.93 21.08 6.59
N ILE A 105 -42.86 22.22 5.86
CA ILE A 105 -42.93 23.67 6.26
C ILE A 105 -41.93 24.19 7.34
N SER A 106 -41.14 25.25 7.09
CA SER A 106 -41.49 26.65 7.42
C SER A 106 -40.45 27.70 6.96
N LEU A 107 -40.94 28.75 6.28
CA LEU A 107 -40.71 30.20 6.50
C LEU A 107 -39.33 30.86 6.28
N GLN A 108 -39.27 31.66 5.20
CA GLN A 108 -38.92 33.11 5.08
C GLN A 108 -37.61 33.71 5.65
N GLY A 109 -37.04 34.62 4.83
CA GLY A 109 -35.96 35.58 5.15
C GLY A 109 -34.57 35.05 4.75
N ASP A 110 -33.67 35.73 4.06
CA ASP A 110 -33.48 37.17 3.87
C ASP A 110 -32.61 37.47 2.63
N VAL A 111 -32.73 38.72 2.21
CA VAL A 111 -32.15 39.44 1.08
C VAL A 111 -30.62 39.39 1.03
N ALA A 112 -30.03 38.98 -0.10
CA ALA A 112 -28.61 39.15 -0.40
C ALA A 112 -28.39 40.30 -1.40
N MET A 113 -28.09 41.49 -0.88
CA MET A 113 -27.55 42.63 -1.63
C MET A 113 -26.02 42.57 -1.57
N ALA A 114 -25.37 42.11 -2.65
CA ALA A 114 -23.91 42.18 -2.78
C ALA A 114 -23.52 43.49 -3.48
N GLY A 115 -23.06 44.46 -2.70
CA GLY A 115 -22.58 45.75 -3.16
C GLY A 115 -21.30 45.64 -3.98
N THR A 116 -21.28 46.32 -5.13
CA THR A 116 -20.05 46.67 -5.84
C THR A 116 -19.70 48.12 -5.48
N HIS A 117 -18.62 48.32 -4.73
CA HIS A 117 -18.07 49.65 -4.48
C HIS A 117 -16.57 49.65 -4.81
N ARG A 118 -16.24 50.21 -5.97
CA ARG A 118 -14.88 50.41 -6.47
C ARG A 118 -14.50 51.87 -6.24
N GLN A 119 -13.78 52.15 -5.16
CA GLN A 119 -13.21 53.48 -4.91
C GLN A 119 -12.07 53.77 -5.89
N LYS A 120 -12.19 54.89 -6.61
CA LYS A 120 -11.09 55.51 -7.37
C LYS A 120 -10.17 56.23 -6.38
N LYS A 121 -8.89 55.86 -6.35
CA LYS A 121 -7.84 56.68 -5.74
C LYS A 121 -7.50 57.82 -6.70
N MET A 122 -7.62 59.03 -6.17
CA MET A 122 -7.18 60.30 -6.74
C MET A 122 -5.76 60.55 -6.21
N THR A 123 -4.81 60.83 -7.09
CA THR A 123 -3.45 61.28 -6.70
C THR A 123 -3.04 62.42 -7.62
N GLN A 124 -2.91 63.58 -6.96
CA GLN A 124 -2.22 64.84 -7.25
C GLN A 124 -2.58 65.58 -8.54
#